data_AF-A0A424R2D4-F1
#
_entry.id   AF-A0A424R2D4-F1
#
_cell.length_a   1.000
_cell.length_b   1.000
_cell.length_c   1.000
_cell.angle_alpha   90.00
_cell.angle_beta   90.00
_cell.angle_gamma   90.00
#
_symmetry.space_group_name_H-M   'P 1'
#
loop_
_entity.id
_entity.type
_entity.pdbx_description
1 polymer ?
#
loop_
_entity_poly.entity_id
_entity_poly.type
_entity_poly.pdbx_seq_one_letter_code
_entity_poly.pdbx_strand_id
1 'polypeptide(L)'
;MKLPKTDFIFRLAGLVSLFLFLSAPMEARIGESQESIERRLLASGGIVYRDDQVKSNRSRGLPYRKYLDFLPEETEVRIYFKSSDGRKPKSSDMEESNMSSGWDIHVLYVRGKSVLEVYKRSQSMTDPELNLLLTLLGQGSYWKKVKPNPEDTESPPSAFGYTMLRSDGMVRGKSLGSDRLMVFDVAFDVGLAEMEIADDLERAPESVNGF
;
A
#
# COMPACT_ATOMS: atom_id res chain seq x y z
N MET A 1 39.65 13.58 -63.97
CA MET A 1 38.29 13.91 -64.47
C MET A 1 37.75 12.66 -65.14
N LYS A 2 36.64 12.03 -64.75
CA LYS A 2 35.35 12.56 -64.26
C LYS A 2 34.75 11.60 -63.21
N LEU A 3 34.20 12.16 -62.14
CA LEU A 3 33.24 11.48 -61.25
C LEU A 3 31.87 11.39 -61.96
N PRO A 4 31.07 10.34 -61.72
CA PRO A 4 29.61 10.47 -61.81
C PRO A 4 29.00 10.62 -60.42
N LYS A 5 28.01 11.51 -60.38
CA LYS A 5 27.21 11.92 -59.23
C LYS A 5 25.98 11.00 -59.09
N THR A 6 25.63 10.72 -57.84
CA THR A 6 24.28 10.62 -57.25
C THR A 6 23.10 10.08 -58.05
N ASP A 7 22.44 9.05 -57.48
CA ASP A 7 20.99 8.93 -57.28
C ASP A 7 20.81 7.94 -56.09
N PHE A 8 20.57 8.37 -54.85
CA PHE A 8 19.30 8.81 -54.25
C PHE A 8 18.08 7.97 -54.64
N ILE A 9 17.90 6.78 -54.05
CA ILE A 9 16.59 6.30 -53.58
C ILE A 9 16.78 5.44 -52.32
N PHE A 10 16.15 5.91 -51.23
CA PHE A 10 15.97 5.27 -49.93
C PHE A 10 15.55 3.80 -50.02
N ARG A 11 16.25 2.92 -49.31
CA ARG A 11 15.71 1.61 -48.90
C ARG A 11 15.79 1.47 -47.38
N LEU A 12 14.63 1.76 -46.79
CA LEU A 12 13.95 0.97 -45.79
C LEU A 12 14.75 0.55 -44.54
N ALA A 13 14.43 1.27 -43.47
CA ALA A 13 14.61 0.94 -42.06
C ALA A 13 14.69 -0.56 -41.75
N GLY A 14 15.89 -1.00 -41.35
CA GLY A 14 16.13 -2.22 -40.57
C GLY A 14 16.24 -1.84 -39.10
N LEU A 15 15.10 -1.85 -38.43
CA LEU A 15 14.85 -1.43 -37.05
C LEU A 15 15.09 -2.62 -36.12
N VAL A 16 16.26 -2.77 -35.48
CA VAL A 16 16.44 -3.68 -34.34
C VAL A 16 17.53 -3.18 -33.38
N SER A 17 17.07 -2.87 -32.16
CA SER A 17 17.72 -3.06 -30.86
C SER A 17 18.42 -1.92 -30.12
N LEU A 18 18.11 -1.90 -28.81
CA LEU A 18 18.83 -1.30 -27.66
C LEU A 18 18.79 0.23 -27.59
N PHE A 19 18.11 0.91 -26.66
CA PHE A 19 17.76 0.58 -25.29
C PHE A 19 16.45 1.30 -24.94
N LEU A 20 15.35 0.55 -24.81
CA LEU A 20 14.27 0.99 -23.95
C LEU A 20 14.67 0.65 -22.51
N PHE A 21 15.43 1.54 -21.87
CA PHE A 21 15.23 1.73 -20.44
C PHE A 21 13.91 2.48 -20.27
N LEU A 22 12.80 1.77 -20.52
CA LEU A 22 11.55 2.07 -19.87
C LEU A 22 11.85 1.90 -18.38
N SER A 23 12.16 3.03 -17.71
CA SER A 23 12.06 3.11 -16.26
C SER A 23 10.67 2.61 -15.92
N ALA A 24 10.57 1.37 -15.45
CA ALA A 24 9.32 0.83 -14.95
C ALA A 24 8.85 1.82 -13.89
N PRO A 25 7.67 2.46 -14.04
CA PRO A 25 7.10 3.16 -12.93
C PRO A 25 6.62 2.03 -12.02
N MET A 26 7.52 1.58 -11.16
CA MET A 26 7.24 0.49 -10.24
C MET A 26 6.51 1.13 -9.05
N GLU A 27 5.33 1.68 -9.34
CA GLU A 27 4.35 2.27 -8.44
C GLU A 27 3.95 1.28 -7.35
N ALA A 28 3.33 1.76 -6.27
CA ALA A 28 2.80 0.90 -5.22
C ALA A 28 1.26 0.76 -5.34
N ARG A 29 0.58 -0.30 -4.90
CA ARG A 29 0.93 -1.70 -5.13
C ARG A 29 -0.14 -2.74 -4.82
N ILE A 30 -1.23 -2.38 -4.13
CA ILE A 30 -2.32 -3.30 -3.76
C ILE A 30 -2.60 -4.31 -4.89
N GLY A 31 -2.48 -5.60 -4.59
CA GLY A 31 -2.57 -6.73 -5.52
C GLY A 31 -1.21 -7.30 -6.01
N GLU A 32 -0.08 -6.66 -5.69
CA GLU A 32 1.24 -7.16 -6.05
C GLU A 32 1.69 -8.33 -5.18
N SER A 33 2.61 -9.13 -5.72
CA SER A 33 3.26 -10.18 -4.95
C SER A 33 4.25 -9.60 -3.95
N GLN A 34 4.46 -10.31 -2.84
CA GLN A 34 5.52 -10.02 -1.89
C GLN A 34 6.88 -9.86 -2.60
N GLU A 35 7.23 -10.78 -3.50
CA GLU A 35 8.51 -10.72 -4.22
C GLU A 35 8.69 -9.39 -4.99
N SER A 36 7.62 -8.92 -5.63
CA SER A 36 7.66 -7.66 -6.39
C SER A 36 7.89 -6.47 -5.46
N ILE A 37 7.15 -6.41 -4.35
CA ILE A 37 7.29 -5.38 -3.31
C ILE A 37 8.71 -5.39 -2.74
N GLU A 38 9.20 -6.56 -2.32
CA GLU A 38 10.54 -6.71 -1.73
C GLU A 38 11.63 -6.34 -2.72
N ARG A 39 11.53 -6.77 -3.98
CA ARG A 39 12.51 -6.43 -5.02
C ARG A 39 12.70 -4.92 -5.12
N ARG A 40 11.62 -4.12 -5.17
CA ARG A 40 11.74 -2.65 -5.21
C ARG A 40 12.22 -2.07 -3.89
N LEU A 41 11.60 -2.47 -2.77
CA LEU A 41 11.90 -1.87 -1.48
C LEU A 41 13.37 -2.10 -1.12
N LEU A 42 13.85 -3.33 -1.26
CA LEU A 42 15.22 -3.70 -0.95
C LEU A 42 16.23 -3.13 -1.96
N ALA A 43 15.91 -3.11 -3.26
CA ALA A 43 16.77 -2.47 -4.26
C ALA A 43 16.95 -0.97 -4.01
N SER A 44 15.95 -0.32 -3.40
CA SER A 44 15.99 1.10 -3.02
C SER A 44 16.49 1.35 -1.60
N GLY A 45 17.17 0.37 -1.00
CA GLY A 45 17.82 0.50 0.31
C GLY A 45 16.93 0.21 1.53
N GLY A 46 15.70 -0.24 1.33
CA GLY A 46 14.83 -0.68 2.43
C GLY A 46 15.31 -1.98 3.09
N ILE A 47 14.81 -2.25 4.29
CA ILE A 47 15.05 -3.50 5.03
C ILE A 47 13.73 -4.06 5.55
N VAL A 48 13.73 -5.34 5.93
CA VAL A 48 12.59 -6.00 6.59
C VAL A 48 12.88 -6.11 8.08
N TYR A 49 11.92 -5.75 8.92
CA TYR A 49 11.97 -6.11 10.34
C TYR A 49 11.66 -7.60 10.49
N ARG A 50 12.63 -8.35 11.03
CA ARG A 50 12.51 -9.80 11.25
C ARG A 50 12.20 -10.17 12.69
N ASP A 51 12.58 -9.30 13.63
CA ASP A 51 12.34 -9.52 15.04
C ASP A 51 10.86 -9.31 15.39
N ASP A 52 10.26 -10.29 16.06
CA ASP A 52 8.81 -10.27 16.36
C ASP A 52 8.44 -9.25 17.43
N GLN A 53 9.35 -8.97 18.38
CA GLN A 53 9.12 -7.95 19.40
C GLN A 53 9.12 -6.56 18.77
N VAL A 54 10.08 -6.28 17.87
CA VAL A 54 10.07 -5.07 17.04
C VAL A 54 8.79 -5.00 16.21
N LYS A 55 8.40 -6.07 15.50
CA LYS A 55 7.17 -6.08 14.68
C LYS A 55 5.91 -5.78 15.51
N SER A 56 5.82 -6.36 16.70
CA SER A 56 4.71 -6.11 17.64
C SER A 56 4.67 -4.65 18.09
N ASN A 57 5.83 -4.08 18.45
CA ASN A 57 5.96 -2.67 18.82
C ASN A 57 5.57 -1.73 17.67
N ARG A 58 6.05 -1.99 16.44
CA ARG A 58 5.80 -1.15 15.26
C ARG A 58 4.35 -1.16 14.82
N SER A 59 3.66 -2.29 14.97
CA SER A 59 2.26 -2.44 14.56
C SER A 59 1.24 -1.96 15.61
N ARG A 60 1.67 -1.58 16.81
CA ARG A 60 0.79 -1.13 17.90
C ARG A 60 -0.14 0.00 17.44
N GLY A 61 -1.43 -0.16 17.73
CA GLY A 61 -2.46 0.84 17.41
C GLY A 61 -2.84 0.92 15.93
N LEU A 62 -2.37 0.01 15.08
CA LEU A 62 -2.82 -0.05 13.69
C LEU A 62 -4.15 -0.80 13.57
N PRO A 63 -5.14 -0.24 12.82
CA PRO A 63 -6.49 -0.80 12.75
C PRO A 63 -6.56 -2.25 12.26
N TYR A 64 -5.66 -2.68 11.38
CA TYR A 64 -5.69 -4.05 10.83
C TYR A 64 -5.46 -5.13 11.89
N ARG A 65 -4.87 -4.79 13.05
CA ARG A 65 -4.52 -5.77 14.08
C ARG A 65 -5.72 -6.51 14.65
N LYS A 66 -6.87 -5.82 14.81
CA LYS A 66 -8.08 -6.46 15.35
C LYS A 66 -8.67 -7.52 14.43
N TYR A 67 -8.30 -7.52 13.16
CA TYR A 67 -8.81 -8.46 12.18
C TYR A 67 -7.90 -9.68 11.97
N LEU A 68 -6.67 -9.68 12.50
CA LEU A 68 -5.69 -10.73 12.19
C LEU A 68 -6.17 -12.14 12.55
N ASP A 69 -6.94 -12.27 13.62
CA ASP A 69 -7.46 -13.56 14.09
C ASP A 69 -8.62 -14.10 13.21
N PHE A 70 -9.22 -13.24 12.37
CA PHE A 70 -10.30 -13.60 11.44
C PHE A 70 -9.78 -13.92 10.03
N LEU A 71 -8.49 -13.71 9.77
CA LEU A 71 -7.91 -13.86 8.44
C LEU A 71 -7.46 -15.30 8.18
N PRO A 72 -7.42 -15.75 6.90
CA PRO A 72 -6.92 -17.08 6.55
C PRO A 72 -5.49 -17.33 7.05
N GLU A 73 -5.12 -18.59 7.27
CA GLU A 73 -3.76 -18.98 7.72
C GLU A 73 -2.65 -18.50 6.78
N GLU A 74 -2.92 -18.34 5.48
CA GLU A 74 -1.95 -17.83 4.50
C GLU A 74 -1.80 -16.30 4.52
N THR A 75 -2.17 -15.67 5.63
CA THR A 75 -2.01 -14.25 5.87
C THR A 75 -0.67 -13.94 6.49
N GLU A 76 0.05 -12.95 5.95
CA GLU A 76 1.34 -12.51 6.46
C GLU A 76 1.38 -10.99 6.60
N VAL A 77 1.87 -10.51 7.75
CA VAL A 77 2.22 -9.10 7.93
C VAL A 77 3.73 -8.93 7.86
N ARG A 78 4.21 -8.17 6.87
CA ARG A 78 5.60 -7.69 6.83
C ARG A 78 5.68 -6.21 7.10
N ILE A 79 6.74 -5.82 7.80
CA ILE A 79 7.03 -4.42 8.10
C ILE A 79 8.41 -4.12 7.52
N TYR A 80 8.43 -3.17 6.59
CA TYR A 80 9.64 -2.68 5.96
C TYR A 80 10.02 -1.33 6.53
N PHE A 81 11.32 -1.07 6.64
CA PHE A 81 11.84 0.24 7.01
C PHE A 81 12.67 0.84 5.87
N LYS A 82 12.47 2.13 5.60
CA LYS A 82 13.25 2.93 4.66
C LYS A 82 13.64 4.25 5.32
N SER A 83 14.92 4.59 5.32
CA SER A 83 15.37 5.86 5.87
C SER A 83 14.91 7.05 5.02
N SER A 84 14.77 8.22 5.65
CA SER A 84 14.37 9.45 4.93
C SER A 84 15.44 9.97 3.96
N ASP A 85 16.71 9.67 4.23
CA ASP A 85 17.86 10.09 3.42
C ASP A 85 18.22 9.08 2.30
N GLY A 86 17.46 7.98 2.17
CA GLY A 86 17.66 6.95 1.16
C GLY A 86 18.88 6.04 1.39
N ARG A 87 19.64 6.23 2.48
CA ARG A 87 20.74 5.33 2.83
C ARG A 87 20.20 3.95 3.24
N LYS A 88 21.07 2.94 3.18
CA LYS A 88 20.73 1.64 3.78
C LYS A 88 20.67 1.78 5.32
N PRO A 89 19.57 1.36 5.97
CA PRO A 89 19.45 1.36 7.43
C PRO A 89 20.58 0.57 8.13
N LYS A 90 20.99 1.06 9.30
CA LYS A 90 21.98 0.46 10.19
C LYS A 90 21.27 -0.28 11.33
N SER A 91 22.00 -1.09 12.09
CA SER A 91 21.46 -1.77 13.29
C SER A 91 20.84 -0.79 14.29
N SER A 92 21.42 0.39 14.47
CA SER A 92 20.89 1.45 15.33
C SER A 92 19.52 2.00 14.86
N ASP A 93 19.17 1.85 13.57
CA ASP A 93 17.86 2.23 13.06
C ASP A 93 16.78 1.17 13.34
N MET A 94 17.18 0.02 13.88
CA MET A 94 16.31 -1.11 14.18
C MET A 94 15.97 -1.23 15.66
N GLU A 95 16.38 -0.25 16.48
CA GLU A 95 16.09 -0.24 17.91
C GLU A 95 14.58 -0.20 18.21
N GLU A 96 14.20 -0.73 19.37
CA GLU A 96 12.81 -1.05 19.70
C GLU A 96 11.95 0.18 20.06
N SER A 97 12.54 1.20 20.70
CA SER A 97 11.78 2.21 21.43
C SER A 97 11.26 3.34 20.54
N ASN A 98 12.04 3.77 19.54
CA ASN A 98 11.70 4.89 18.66
C ASN A 98 12.00 4.56 17.21
N MET A 99 11.18 5.09 16.30
CA MET A 99 11.43 4.96 14.86
C MET A 99 12.54 5.93 14.45
N SER A 100 13.59 5.42 13.82
CA SER A 100 14.55 6.27 13.12
C SER A 100 13.86 7.12 12.05
N SER A 101 14.50 8.24 11.67
CA SER A 101 13.97 9.12 10.63
C SER A 101 13.75 8.35 9.33
N GLY A 102 12.48 8.12 8.99
CA GLY A 102 12.15 7.25 7.87
C GLY A 102 10.67 6.92 7.73
N TRP A 103 10.44 5.76 7.12
CA TRP A 103 9.15 5.21 6.78
C TRP A 103 9.06 3.75 7.21
N ASP A 104 8.02 3.43 7.96
CA ASP A 104 7.57 2.07 8.21
C ASP A 104 6.48 1.78 7.18
N ILE A 105 6.65 0.72 6.43
CA ILE A 105 5.68 0.27 5.43
C ILE A 105 5.19 -1.09 5.89
N HIS A 106 3.97 -1.11 6.41
CA HIS A 106 3.29 -2.34 6.79
C HIS A 106 2.58 -2.86 5.57
N VAL A 107 2.76 -4.13 5.25
CA VAL A 107 2.03 -4.78 4.16
C VAL A 107 1.42 -6.05 4.70
N LEU A 108 0.10 -6.13 4.58
CA LEU A 108 -0.68 -7.32 4.83
C LEU A 108 -0.85 -8.07 3.51
N TYR A 109 -0.36 -9.29 3.48
CA TYR A 109 -0.50 -10.21 2.37
C TYR A 109 -1.57 -11.25 2.69
N VAL A 110 -2.42 -11.55 1.72
CA VAL A 110 -3.29 -12.72 1.75
C VAL A 110 -2.95 -13.56 0.53
N ARG A 111 -2.58 -14.83 0.73
CA ARG A 111 -2.14 -15.74 -0.35
C ARG A 111 -1.01 -15.12 -1.19
N GLY A 112 -0.07 -14.45 -0.52
CA GLY A 112 1.11 -13.83 -1.14
C GLY A 112 0.85 -12.53 -1.91
N LYS A 113 -0.37 -11.97 -1.87
CA LYS A 113 -0.74 -10.71 -2.54
C LYS A 113 -1.06 -9.62 -1.54
N SER A 114 -0.58 -8.39 -1.75
CA SER A 114 -0.89 -7.28 -0.83
C SER A 114 -2.36 -6.89 -0.92
N VAL A 115 -3.05 -6.86 0.22
CA VAL A 115 -4.46 -6.44 0.33
C VAL A 115 -4.62 -5.18 1.15
N LEU A 116 -3.63 -4.86 2.00
CA LEU A 116 -3.60 -3.65 2.79
C LEU A 116 -2.15 -3.19 2.99
N GLU A 117 -1.94 -1.88 2.88
CA GLU A 117 -0.66 -1.23 3.10
C GLU A 117 -0.83 -0.04 4.04
N VAL A 118 0.08 0.13 5.00
CA VAL A 118 0.17 1.33 5.84
C VAL A 118 1.54 1.96 5.67
N TYR A 119 1.55 3.21 5.25
CA TYR A 119 2.72 4.05 5.11
C TYR A 119 2.79 4.99 6.30
N LYS A 120 3.71 4.71 7.22
CA LYS A 120 3.91 5.47 8.46
C LYS A 120 5.21 6.24 8.39
N ARG A 121 5.12 7.56 8.46
CA ARG A 121 6.26 8.47 8.59
C ARG A 121 6.68 8.50 10.06
N SER A 122 7.98 8.57 10.33
CA SER A 122 8.51 8.72 11.70
C SER A 122 8.15 10.06 12.38
N GLN A 123 7.62 11.01 11.61
CA GLN A 123 7.16 12.34 12.02
C GLN A 123 5.82 12.63 11.32
N SER A 124 5.17 13.77 11.61
CA SER A 124 4.02 14.20 10.82
C SER A 124 4.37 14.30 9.33
N MET A 125 3.52 13.71 8.49
CA MET A 125 3.62 13.77 7.04
C MET A 125 3.20 15.16 6.57
N THR A 126 4.01 15.76 5.72
CA THR A 126 3.68 17.03 5.07
C THR A 126 2.70 16.80 3.91
N ASP A 127 1.93 17.82 3.54
CA ASP A 127 1.01 17.73 2.39
C ASP A 127 1.74 17.33 1.08
N PRO A 128 2.94 17.85 0.76
CA PRO A 128 3.69 17.38 -0.40
C PRO A 128 4.09 15.90 -0.33
N GLU A 129 4.51 15.39 0.83
CA GLU A 129 4.82 13.97 1.01
C GLU A 129 3.56 13.11 0.80
N LEU A 130 2.43 13.52 1.36
CA LEU A 130 1.15 12.82 1.17
C LEU A 130 0.72 12.82 -0.29
N ASN A 131 0.80 13.96 -0.97
CA ASN A 131 0.44 14.08 -2.38
C ASN A 131 1.35 13.23 -3.29
N LEU A 132 2.65 13.19 -3.00
CA LEU A 132 3.59 12.31 -3.71
C LEU A 132 3.24 10.84 -3.47
N LEU A 133 2.95 10.47 -2.23
CA LEU A 133 2.57 9.10 -1.89
C LEU A 133 1.27 8.68 -2.59
N LEU A 134 0.24 9.53 -2.59
CA LEU A 134 -1.01 9.28 -3.30
C LEU A 134 -0.78 9.15 -4.81
N THR A 135 0.11 9.97 -5.39
CA THR A 135 0.49 9.87 -6.80
C THR A 135 1.13 8.50 -7.11
N LEU A 136 2.09 8.07 -6.28
CA LEU A 136 2.75 6.76 -6.40
C LEU A 136 1.80 5.58 -6.16
N LEU A 137 0.74 5.78 -5.37
CA LEU A 137 -0.28 4.76 -5.10
C LEU A 137 -1.43 4.75 -6.12
N GLY A 138 -1.47 5.78 -6.99
CA GLY A 138 -2.49 5.96 -8.01
C GLY A 138 -2.40 4.96 -9.15
N GLN A 139 -1.20 4.48 -9.51
CA GLN A 139 -0.99 3.54 -10.63
C GLN A 139 -1.69 3.98 -11.94
N GLY A 140 -1.55 5.25 -12.32
CA GLY A 140 -2.24 5.83 -13.48
C GLY A 140 -3.72 6.18 -13.25
N SER A 141 -4.30 5.78 -12.11
CA SER A 141 -5.57 6.30 -11.59
C SER A 141 -5.34 7.50 -10.66
N TYR A 142 -6.43 8.21 -10.34
CA TYR A 142 -6.41 9.35 -9.42
C TYR A 142 -7.29 9.09 -8.19
N TRP A 143 -7.04 9.81 -7.11
CA TRP A 143 -7.80 9.68 -5.86
C TRP A 143 -8.95 10.69 -5.80
N LYS A 144 -10.14 10.20 -5.45
CA LYS A 144 -11.32 11.01 -5.16
C LYS A 144 -11.50 11.09 -3.65
N LYS A 145 -11.67 12.30 -3.10
CA LYS A 145 -12.08 12.46 -1.70
C LYS A 145 -13.53 12.05 -1.57
N VAL A 146 -13.82 11.21 -0.58
CA VAL A 146 -15.16 10.75 -0.23
C VAL A 146 -15.51 11.31 1.14
N LYS A 147 -16.72 11.87 1.25
CA LYS A 147 -17.27 12.27 2.53
C LYS A 147 -18.21 11.16 3.00
N PRO A 148 -18.11 10.70 4.26
CA PRO A 148 -19.11 9.82 4.82
C PRO A 148 -20.47 10.50 4.69
N ASN A 149 -21.41 9.85 4.01
CA ASN A 149 -22.80 10.26 4.01
C ASN A 149 -23.57 9.31 4.93
N PRO A 150 -24.04 9.75 6.10
CA PRO A 150 -24.74 8.89 7.05
C PRO A 150 -26.07 8.34 6.51
N GLU A 151 -26.64 8.95 5.47
CA GLU A 151 -27.87 8.48 4.81
C GLU A 151 -27.59 7.51 3.66
N ASP A 152 -26.33 7.31 3.29
CA ASP A 152 -25.93 6.40 2.22
C ASP A 152 -25.91 4.95 2.72
N THR A 153 -27.07 4.31 2.59
CA THR A 153 -27.28 2.88 2.89
C THR A 153 -26.98 1.98 1.71
N GLU A 154 -26.71 2.55 0.52
CA GLU A 154 -26.41 1.79 -0.70
C GLU A 154 -24.91 1.51 -0.84
N SER A 155 -24.05 2.33 -0.24
CA SER A 155 -22.61 2.10 -0.21
C SER A 155 -22.25 0.78 0.50
N PRO A 156 -21.37 -0.05 -0.10
CA PRO A 156 -20.89 -1.26 0.55
C PRO A 156 -20.24 -0.95 1.91
N PRO A 157 -20.41 -1.84 2.91
CA PRO A 157 -19.86 -1.63 4.24
C PRO A 157 -18.32 -1.51 4.21
N SER A 158 -17.75 -1.01 5.29
CA SER A 158 -16.29 -0.79 5.39
C SER A 158 -15.81 -1.07 6.80
N ALA A 159 -14.88 -2.01 6.92
CA ALA A 159 -14.26 -2.44 8.17
C ALA A 159 -13.33 -1.36 8.74
N PHE A 160 -12.69 -0.58 7.86
CA PHE A 160 -11.75 0.47 8.26
C PHE A 160 -12.36 1.87 8.19
N GLY A 161 -13.46 2.04 7.45
CA GLY A 161 -13.91 3.33 6.93
C GLY A 161 -12.90 3.94 5.95
N TYR A 162 -13.31 4.90 5.14
CA TYR A 162 -12.42 5.54 4.17
C TYR A 162 -12.81 6.99 3.90
N THR A 163 -11.83 7.80 3.50
CA THR A 163 -12.02 9.20 3.08
C THR A 163 -11.54 9.44 1.66
N MET A 164 -10.98 8.41 1.02
CA MET A 164 -10.47 8.45 -0.34
C MET A 164 -10.83 7.15 -1.05
N LEU A 165 -11.21 7.27 -2.32
CA LEU A 165 -11.46 6.16 -3.22
C LEU A 165 -10.67 6.40 -4.50
N ARG A 166 -9.90 5.41 -4.93
CA ARG A 166 -9.19 5.47 -6.22
C ARG A 166 -10.21 5.44 -7.36
N SER A 167 -9.93 6.12 -8.46
CA SER A 167 -10.90 6.35 -9.54
C SER A 167 -11.40 5.08 -10.24
N ASP A 168 -10.65 3.98 -10.13
CA ASP A 168 -11.02 2.64 -10.60
C ASP A 168 -11.99 1.90 -9.66
N GLY A 169 -12.24 2.43 -8.46
CA GLY A 169 -13.14 1.84 -7.47
C GLY A 169 -12.57 0.63 -6.73
N MET A 170 -11.30 0.27 -6.94
CA MET A 170 -10.70 -0.96 -6.41
C MET A 170 -9.95 -0.78 -5.10
N VAL A 171 -9.52 0.45 -4.78
CA VAL A 171 -8.71 0.75 -3.61
C VAL A 171 -9.29 1.92 -2.83
N ARG A 172 -9.46 1.71 -1.53
CA ARG A 172 -9.86 2.72 -0.55
C ARG A 172 -8.63 3.23 0.21
N GLY A 173 -8.72 4.46 0.70
CA GLY A 173 -7.66 5.12 1.44
C GLY A 173 -8.19 5.92 2.63
N LYS A 174 -7.39 5.95 3.70
CA LYS A 174 -7.68 6.69 4.93
C LYS A 174 -6.39 7.18 5.59
N SER A 175 -6.34 8.46 5.92
CA SER A 175 -5.28 9.00 6.78
C SER A 175 -5.54 8.62 8.25
N LEU A 176 -4.51 8.19 8.96
CA LEU A 176 -4.57 7.78 10.37
C LEU A 176 -3.76 8.74 11.23
N GLY A 177 -4.37 9.86 11.64
CA GLY A 177 -3.63 10.98 12.23
C GLY A 177 -2.81 11.72 11.16
N SER A 178 -1.73 12.39 11.58
CA SER A 178 -0.88 13.20 10.69
C SER A 178 0.28 12.44 10.08
N ASP A 179 0.62 11.24 10.55
CA ASP A 179 1.85 10.53 10.21
C ASP A 179 1.62 9.30 9.31
N ARG A 180 0.37 8.92 9.05
CA ARG A 180 0.04 7.64 8.43
C ARG A 180 -0.99 7.76 7.32
N LEU A 181 -0.73 7.05 6.24
CA LEU A 181 -1.71 6.73 5.20
C LEU A 181 -1.93 5.22 5.17
N MET A 182 -3.18 4.79 5.27
CA MET A 182 -3.59 3.41 5.06
C MET A 182 -4.33 3.31 3.73
N VAL A 183 -3.97 2.34 2.90
CA VAL A 183 -4.66 1.99 1.65
C VAL A 183 -4.95 0.50 1.62
N PHE A 184 -6.09 0.12 1.05
CA PHE A 184 -6.55 -1.26 1.09
C PHE A 184 -7.50 -1.58 -0.06
N ASP A 185 -7.50 -2.85 -0.43
CA ASP A 185 -8.40 -3.42 -1.42
C ASP A 185 -9.87 -3.33 -0.95
N VAL A 186 -10.77 -2.97 -1.87
CA VAL A 186 -12.19 -2.79 -1.57
C VAL A 186 -12.88 -4.11 -1.21
N ALA A 187 -12.59 -5.19 -1.93
CA ALA A 187 -13.21 -6.48 -1.66
C ALA A 187 -12.75 -7.03 -0.31
N PHE A 188 -11.47 -6.84 0.03
CA PHE A 188 -10.93 -7.18 1.34
C PHE A 188 -11.62 -6.43 2.48
N ASP A 189 -11.80 -5.11 2.35
CA ASP A 189 -12.45 -4.28 3.38
C ASP A 189 -13.94 -4.58 3.55
N VAL A 190 -14.66 -4.83 2.45
CA VAL A 190 -16.06 -5.25 2.50
C VAL A 190 -16.18 -6.62 3.19
N GLY A 191 -15.36 -7.59 2.79
CA GLY A 191 -15.39 -8.93 3.39
C GLY A 191 -15.10 -8.92 4.89
N LEU A 192 -14.15 -8.09 5.34
CA LEU A 192 -13.90 -7.88 6.77
C LEU A 192 -15.12 -7.29 7.50
N ALA A 193 -15.80 -6.33 6.90
CA ALA A 193 -16.95 -5.68 7.51
C ALA A 193 -18.14 -6.64 7.64
N GLU A 194 -18.37 -7.44 6.61
CA GLU A 194 -19.42 -8.47 6.61
C GLU A 194 -19.15 -9.54 7.66
N MET A 195 -17.88 -9.95 7.84
CA MET A 195 -17.50 -10.88 8.90
C MET A 195 -17.72 -10.28 10.30
N GLU A 196 -17.35 -9.01 10.51
CA GLU A 196 -17.59 -8.31 11.79
C GLU A 196 -19.10 -8.22 12.09
N ILE A 197 -19.92 -7.88 11.10
CA ILE A 197 -21.38 -7.84 11.25
C ILE A 197 -21.95 -9.23 11.58
N ALA A 198 -21.50 -10.28 10.90
CA ALA A 198 -21.99 -11.65 11.15
C ALA A 198 -21.63 -12.14 12.56
N ASP A 199 -20.41 -11.87 12.99
CA ASP A 199 -19.89 -12.19 14.31
C ASP A 199 -20.61 -11.40 15.43
N ASP A 200 -20.92 -10.13 15.21
CA ASP A 200 -21.75 -9.33 16.12
C ASP A 200 -23.19 -9.85 16.22
N LEU A 201 -23.78 -10.29 15.10
CA LEU A 201 -25.10 -10.91 15.08
C LEU A 201 -25.15 -12.23 15.84
N GLU A 202 -24.09 -13.06 15.74
CA GLU A 202 -23.99 -14.32 16.49
C GLU A 202 -23.86 -14.09 18.00
N ARG A 203 -23.15 -13.04 18.42
CA ARG A 203 -22.99 -12.67 19.84
C ARG A 203 -24.16 -11.86 20.40
N ALA A 204 -25.13 -11.47 19.56
CA ALA A 204 -26.24 -10.63 20.00
C ALA A 204 -27.06 -11.38 21.07
N PRO A 205 -27.32 -10.75 22.23
CA PRO A 205 -28.10 -11.40 23.28
C PRO A 205 -29.54 -11.66 22.80
N GLU A 206 -30.01 -12.90 22.93
CA GLU A 206 -31.38 -13.31 22.53
C GLU A 206 -32.49 -12.58 23.32
N SER A 207 -32.16 -11.98 24.46
CA SER A 207 -33.12 -11.37 25.38
C SER A 207 -32.95 -9.86 25.49
N VAL A 208 -33.46 -9.13 24.49
CA VAL A 208 -33.90 -7.73 24.63
C VAL A 208 -35.36 -7.61 25.11
N ASN A 209 -36.08 -8.72 25.26
CA ASN A 209 -37.43 -8.74 25.81
C ASN A 209 -37.39 -8.55 27.34
N GLY A 210 -37.29 -7.30 27.80
CA GLY A 210 -37.33 -6.96 29.22
C GLY A 210 -36.52 -5.71 29.63
N PHE A 211 -35.82 -5.06 28.70
CA PHE A 211 -35.30 -3.70 28.87
C PHE A 211 -36.34 -2.65 28.46
#